data_AF-A0A849BT27-F1
#
_entry.id   AF-A0A849BT27-F1
#
_cell.length_a   1.000
_cell.length_b   1.000
_cell.length_c   1.000
_cell.angle_alpha   90.00
_cell.angle_beta   90.00
_cell.angle_gamma   90.00
#
_symmetry.space_group_name_H-M   'P 1'
#
loop_
_entity.id
_entity.type
_entity.pdbx_description
1 polymer ?
#
loop_
_entity_poly.entity_id
_entity_poly.type
_entity_poly.pdbx_seq_one_letter_code
_entity_poly.pdbx_strand_id
1 'polypeptide(L)'
;AHRSGRAVPSGPSAPPPVEEHEPPGDDRSAADPADPAELRRAHRHCWVLPDDPGEGGEQEEPFAGVVAEWRLGPTGWLARVVYALGDGEMATVVESWLGADQLRPA
;
A
#
# COMPACT_ATOMS: atom_id res chain seq x y z
N ALA A 1 28.85 56.74 -18.36
CA ALA A 1 29.48 56.09 -17.20
C ALA A 1 28.49 56.05 -16.04
N HIS A 2 28.72 55.16 -15.06
CA HIS A 2 27.96 54.89 -13.82
C HIS A 2 26.98 53.70 -13.85
N ARG A 3 27.49 52.55 -13.37
CA ARG A 3 26.74 51.43 -12.80
C ARG A 3 26.55 51.68 -11.29
N SER A 4 25.33 51.48 -10.81
CA SER A 4 24.95 51.39 -9.39
C SER A 4 23.85 50.33 -9.33
N GLY A 5 23.73 49.40 -8.40
CA GLY A 5 24.37 49.06 -7.14
C GLY A 5 23.38 48.07 -6.52
N ARG A 6 23.80 46.83 -6.26
CA ARG A 6 22.92 45.73 -5.83
C ARG A 6 22.69 45.84 -4.32
N ALA A 7 21.44 45.98 -3.88
CA ALA A 7 21.05 45.93 -2.47
C ALA A 7 20.26 44.63 -2.18
N VAL A 8 20.50 44.05 -1.00
CA VAL A 8 19.91 42.83 -0.43
C VAL A 8 19.19 43.21 0.89
N PRO A 9 18.31 42.35 1.46
CA PRO A 9 16.91 42.70 1.74
C PRO A 9 16.60 43.03 3.21
N SER A 10 15.47 43.72 3.45
CA SER A 10 14.84 43.87 4.77
C SER A 10 13.65 42.90 4.87
N GLY A 11 13.66 42.01 5.86
CA GLY A 11 12.64 40.96 6.05
C GLY A 11 11.28 41.50 6.52
N PRO A 12 10.19 40.72 6.37
CA PRO A 12 8.88 41.12 6.85
C PRO A 12 8.64 40.81 8.34
N SER A 13 7.89 41.74 8.94
CA SER A 13 7.37 41.81 10.30
C SER A 13 6.60 40.57 10.76
N ALA A 14 6.76 40.17 12.02
CA ALA A 14 5.93 39.14 12.66
C ALA A 14 4.50 39.66 12.92
N PRO A 15 3.44 38.82 12.78
CA PRO A 15 2.09 39.10 13.27
C PRO A 15 1.90 38.70 14.76
N PRO A 16 0.87 39.22 15.47
CA PRO A 16 0.58 38.95 16.89
C PRO A 16 0.03 37.53 17.14
N PRO A 17 0.01 37.03 18.40
CA PRO A 17 -0.50 35.70 18.71
C PRO A 17 -2.02 35.65 18.56
N VAL A 18 -2.51 34.70 17.76
CA VAL A 18 -3.94 34.35 17.71
C VAL A 18 -4.22 33.36 18.83
N GLU A 19 -5.21 33.67 19.67
CA GLU A 19 -5.74 32.78 20.71
C GLU A 19 -6.11 31.42 20.10
N GLU A 20 -5.54 30.36 20.69
CA GLU A 20 -5.82 28.97 20.35
C GLU A 20 -7.29 28.65 20.67
N HIS A 21 -8.11 28.54 19.62
CA HIS A 21 -9.34 27.75 19.69
C HIS A 21 -8.91 26.28 19.75
N GLU A 22 -8.94 25.67 20.95
CA GLU A 22 -8.85 24.22 21.08
C GLU A 22 -10.02 23.58 20.31
N PRO A 23 -9.76 22.79 19.24
CA PRO A 23 -10.81 22.01 18.62
C PRO A 23 -11.26 20.93 19.62
N PRO A 24 -12.56 20.59 19.66
CA PRO A 24 -13.10 19.62 20.61
C PRO A 24 -12.39 18.28 20.42
N GLY A 25 -12.02 17.67 21.56
CA GLY A 25 -11.38 16.37 21.66
C GLY A 25 -12.08 15.36 20.75
N ASP A 26 -11.38 15.01 19.68
CA ASP A 26 -11.79 13.95 18.78
C ASP A 26 -11.54 12.64 19.53
N ASP A 27 -12.59 12.13 20.18
CA ASP A 27 -12.68 10.79 20.77
C ASP A 27 -12.65 9.69 19.66
N ARG A 28 -11.91 9.93 18.58
CA ARG A 28 -11.35 8.85 17.78
C ARG A 28 -10.38 8.16 18.71
N SER A 29 -10.87 7.14 19.42
CA SER A 29 -10.05 6.09 20.01
C SER A 29 -9.06 5.66 18.94
N ALA A 30 -7.88 6.28 18.96
CA ALA A 30 -6.78 5.94 18.11
C ALA A 30 -6.49 4.49 18.48
N ALA A 31 -6.89 3.57 17.60
CA ALA A 31 -6.35 2.22 17.66
C ALA A 31 -4.85 2.40 17.86
N ASP A 32 -4.33 1.75 18.91
CA ASP A 32 -2.91 1.72 19.24
C ASP A 32 -2.12 1.66 17.93
N PRO A 33 -1.15 2.57 17.67
CA PRO A 33 -0.48 2.61 16.38
C PRO A 33 0.13 1.23 16.14
N ALA A 34 -0.56 0.43 15.34
CA ALA A 34 -0.23 -0.97 15.14
C ALA A 34 1.26 -1.05 14.84
N ASP A 35 1.93 -2.00 15.51
CA ASP A 35 3.38 -2.12 15.41
C ASP A 35 3.77 -2.07 13.92
N PRO A 36 4.73 -1.22 13.53
CA PRO A 36 5.02 -1.03 12.12
C PRO A 36 5.50 -2.32 11.45
N ALA A 37 5.96 -3.34 12.19
CA ALA A 37 6.18 -4.67 11.63
C ALA A 37 4.88 -5.46 11.43
N GLU A 38 3.88 -5.32 12.31
CA GLU A 38 2.54 -5.87 12.09
C GLU A 38 1.84 -5.24 10.88
N LEU A 39 1.89 -3.92 10.72
CA LEU A 39 1.39 -3.25 9.53
C LEU A 39 2.07 -3.78 8.26
N ARG A 40 3.40 -3.91 8.27
CA ARG A 40 4.15 -4.47 7.13
C ARG A 40 3.83 -5.95 6.85
N ARG A 41 3.40 -6.73 7.84
CA ARG A 41 2.93 -8.11 7.64
C ARG A 41 1.51 -8.13 7.09
N ALA A 42 0.62 -7.29 7.61
CA ALA A 42 -0.74 -7.13 7.12
C ALA A 42 -0.77 -6.71 5.64
N HIS A 43 0.12 -5.80 5.23
CA HIS A 43 0.25 -5.36 3.83
C HIS A 43 0.86 -6.39 2.87
N ARG A 44 1.18 -7.61 3.33
CA ARG A 44 1.60 -8.71 2.46
C ARG A 44 0.44 -9.59 2.04
N HIS A 45 -0.71 -9.54 2.71
CA HIS A 45 -1.85 -10.36 2.31
C HIS A 45 -2.49 -9.79 1.04
N CYS A 46 -2.83 -10.69 0.11
CA CYS A 46 -3.51 -10.35 -1.13
C CYS A 46 -4.46 -11.47 -1.54
N TRP A 47 -5.43 -11.13 -2.38
CA TRP A 47 -6.24 -12.08 -3.11
C TRP A 47 -5.63 -12.30 -4.50
N VAL A 48 -5.44 -13.55 -4.90
CA VAL A 48 -4.98 -13.97 -6.22
C VAL A 48 -6.20 -14.29 -7.08
N LEU A 49 -6.30 -13.65 -8.25
CA LEU A 49 -7.38 -13.87 -9.19
C LEU A 49 -7.07 -15.09 -10.09
N PRO A 50 -8.04 -15.96 -10.40
CA PRO A 50 -7.86 -17.04 -11.37
C PRO A 50 -7.61 -16.48 -12.77
N ASP A 51 -6.83 -17.20 -13.58
CA ASP A 51 -6.34 -16.75 -14.90
C ASP A 51 -7.47 -16.69 -15.95
N ASP A 52 -8.45 -17.61 -15.88
CA ASP A 52 -9.58 -17.66 -16.81
C ASP A 52 -10.83 -18.29 -16.14
N PRO A 53 -11.98 -17.59 -16.08
CA PRO A 53 -13.23 -18.14 -15.53
C PRO A 53 -13.99 -19.07 -16.49
N GLY A 54 -13.42 -19.42 -17.66
CA GLY A 54 -14.12 -19.96 -18.82
C GLY A 54 -13.85 -21.43 -19.16
N GLU A 55 -12.79 -22.06 -18.67
CA GLU A 55 -12.48 -23.47 -19.00
C GLU A 55 -12.76 -24.44 -17.85
N GLY A 56 -14.04 -24.57 -17.50
CA GLY A 56 -14.53 -25.80 -16.88
C GLY A 56 -14.93 -25.73 -15.41
N GLY A 57 -16.02 -25.02 -15.13
CA GLY A 57 -16.85 -25.24 -13.95
C GLY A 57 -16.45 -24.39 -12.76
N GLU A 58 -17.47 -23.83 -12.11
CA GLU A 58 -17.44 -22.98 -10.90
C GLU A 58 -16.58 -21.71 -10.96
N GLN A 59 -17.15 -20.56 -10.56
CA GLN A 59 -16.37 -19.35 -10.39
C GLN A 59 -15.33 -19.63 -9.30
N GLU A 60 -14.08 -19.96 -9.68
CA GLU A 60 -13.00 -20.14 -8.71
C GLU A 60 -12.89 -18.86 -7.89
N GLU A 61 -13.19 -18.98 -6.59
CA GLU A 61 -13.05 -17.86 -5.66
C GLU A 61 -11.59 -17.41 -5.64
N PRO A 62 -11.31 -16.10 -5.47
CA PRO A 62 -9.94 -15.63 -5.35
C PRO A 62 -9.18 -16.35 -4.23
N PHE A 63 -7.94 -16.73 -4.49
CA PHE A 63 -7.13 -17.46 -3.51
C PHE A 63 -6.46 -16.49 -2.53
N ALA A 64 -6.49 -16.81 -1.24
CA ALA A 64 -5.72 -16.06 -0.24
C ALA A 64 -4.22 -16.31 -0.45
N GLY A 65 -3.44 -15.23 -0.55
CA GLY A 65 -2.00 -15.28 -0.78
C GLY A 65 -1.21 -14.32 0.10
N VAL A 66 0.10 -14.53 0.11
CA VAL A 66 1.08 -13.67 0.78
C VAL A 66 2.16 -13.24 -0.20
N VAL A 67 2.35 -11.93 -0.35
CA VAL A 67 3.43 -11.34 -1.12
C VAL A 67 4.76 -11.47 -0.36
N ALA A 68 5.66 -12.28 -0.92
CA ALA A 68 7.03 -12.41 -0.44
C ALA A 68 7.90 -11.22 -0.88
N GLU A 69 7.75 -10.81 -2.14
CA GLU A 69 8.64 -9.85 -2.79
C GLU A 69 7.97 -9.14 -3.97
N TRP A 70 8.33 -7.88 -4.23
CA TRP A 70 7.97 -7.14 -5.44
C TRP A 70 9.21 -6.89 -6.31
N ARG A 71 9.05 -6.95 -7.63
CA ARG A 71 10.07 -6.51 -8.59
C ARG A 71 9.44 -5.83 -9.79
N LEU A 72 10.20 -4.94 -10.43
CA LEU A 72 9.82 -4.36 -11.71
C LEU A 72 10.23 -5.29 -12.85
N GLY A 73 9.26 -5.74 -13.64
CA GLY A 73 9.45 -6.51 -14.87
C GLY A 73 9.25 -5.66 -16.14
N PRO A 74 9.42 -6.26 -17.33
CA PRO A 74 9.32 -5.53 -18.61
C PRO A 74 7.93 -4.92 -18.88
N THR A 75 6.88 -5.52 -18.33
CA THR A 75 5.47 -5.13 -18.54
C THR A 75 4.85 -4.43 -17.33
N GLY A 76 5.55 -4.35 -16.21
CA GLY A 76 5.03 -3.77 -14.97
C GLY A 76 5.56 -4.44 -13.72
N TRP A 77 4.91 -4.17 -12.59
CA TRP A 77 5.25 -4.78 -11.31
C TRP A 77 4.82 -6.26 -11.28
N LEU A 78 5.71 -7.10 -10.78
CA LEU A 78 5.47 -8.50 -10.49
C LEU A 78 5.64 -8.72 -8.98
N ALA A 79 4.73 -9.50 -8.38
CA ALA A 79 4.88 -9.98 -7.02
C ALA A 79 5.20 -11.47 -7.02
N ARG A 80 6.13 -11.89 -6.17
CA ARG A 80 6.29 -13.29 -5.80
C ARG A 80 5.30 -13.60 -4.70
N VAL A 81 4.32 -14.44 -4.99
CA VAL A 81 3.20 -14.74 -4.10
C VAL A 81 3.20 -16.23 -3.76
N VAL A 82 3.00 -16.53 -2.49
CA VAL A 82 2.71 -17.87 -2.00
C VAL A 82 1.21 -17.96 -1.71
N TYR A 83 0.50 -18.91 -2.30
CA TYR A 83 -0.93 -19.11 -2.12
C TYR A 83 -1.28 -20.61 -2.21
N ALA A 84 -2.47 -20.99 -1.73
CA ALA A 84 -2.93 -22.37 -1.73
C ALA A 84 -4.06 -22.56 -2.75
N LEU A 85 -3.96 -23.63 -3.55
CA LEU A 85 -5.00 -24.11 -4.46
C LEU A 85 -5.70 -25.33 -3.85
N GLY A 86 -7.01 -25.44 -4.04
CA GLY A 86 -7.85 -26.52 -3.50
C GLY A 86 -8.45 -26.21 -2.12
N ASP A 87 -9.28 -27.12 -1.62
CA ASP A 87 -9.93 -26.99 -0.32
C ASP A 87 -9.28 -27.86 0.77
N GLY A 88 -9.27 -27.33 2.00
CA GLY A 88 -9.01 -28.06 3.23
C GLY A 88 -7.82 -29.04 3.21
N GLU A 89 -8.13 -30.34 3.27
CA GLU A 89 -7.17 -31.44 3.46
C GLU A 89 -6.26 -31.69 2.25
N MET A 90 -6.62 -31.23 1.06
CA MET A 90 -5.83 -31.42 -0.18
C MET A 90 -5.44 -30.10 -0.82
N ALA A 91 -4.95 -29.15 -0.02
CA ALA A 91 -4.40 -27.91 -0.52
C ALA A 91 -2.98 -28.10 -1.11
N THR A 92 -2.75 -27.57 -2.30
CA THR A 92 -1.41 -27.45 -2.90
C THR A 92 -0.89 -26.03 -2.71
N VAL A 93 0.26 -25.89 -2.07
CA VAL A 93 0.93 -24.59 -1.93
C VAL A 93 1.74 -24.29 -3.19
N VAL A 94 1.47 -23.14 -3.81
CA VAL A 94 2.12 -22.65 -5.01
C VAL A 94 2.88 -21.37 -4.69
N GLU A 95 4.12 -21.26 -5.18
CA GLU A 95 4.89 -20.01 -5.21
C GLU A 95 5.06 -19.59 -6.68
N SER A 96 4.60 -18.39 -7.04
CA SER A 96 4.70 -17.89 -8.42
C SER A 96 4.90 -16.38 -8.50
N TRP A 97 5.45 -15.91 -9.62
CA TRP A 97 5.49 -14.49 -9.96
C TRP A 97 4.23 -14.11 -10.73
N LEU A 98 3.41 -13.25 -10.14
CA LEU A 98 2.13 -12.80 -10.69
C LEU A 98 2.18 -11.31 -11.04
N GLY A 99 1.42 -10.91 -12.07
CA GLY A 99 1.19 -9.51 -12.40
C GLY A 99 0.43 -8.79 -11.30
N ALA A 100 0.70 -7.50 -11.09
CA ALA A 100 -0.05 -6.70 -10.12
C ALA A 100 -1.57 -6.64 -10.44
N ASP A 101 -1.94 -6.82 -11.70
CA ASP A 101 -3.32 -6.91 -12.20
C ASP A 101 -4.04 -8.20 -11.78
N GLN A 102 -3.30 -9.25 -11.44
CA GLN A 102 -3.84 -10.53 -10.93
C GLN A 102 -4.01 -10.53 -9.41
N LEU A 103 -3.73 -9.41 -8.73
CA LEU A 103 -3.74 -9.31 -7.27
C LEU A 103 -4.72 -8.24 -6.81
N ARG A 104 -5.41 -8.51 -5.70
CA ARG A 104 -6.21 -7.50 -4.97
C ARG A 104 -5.73 -7.37 -3.52
N PRO A 105 -5.80 -6.16 -2.94
CA PRO A 105 -5.59 -5.99 -1.50
C PRO A 105 -6.59 -6.83 -0.69
N ALA A 106 -6.13 -7.36 0.44
CA ALA A 106 -6.95 -8.11 1.39
C ALA A 106 -7.89 -7.20 2.20
#